data_AF-A0A2Y9AX34-F1
#
_entry.id   AF-A0A2Y9AX34-F1
#
_cell.length_a   1.000
_cell.length_b   1.000
_cell.length_c   1.000
_cell.angle_alpha   90.00
_cell.angle_beta   90.00
_cell.angle_gamma   90.00
#
_symmetry.space_group_name_H-M   'P 1'
#
loop_
_entity.id
_entity.type
_entity.pdbx_description
1 polymer ?
#
loop_
_entity_poly.entity_id
_entity_poly.type
_entity_poly.pdbx_seq_one_letter_code
_entity_poly.pdbx_strand_id
1 'polypeptide(L)'
;GAGIAKALLHNVNHNYATRHSPESTNASVALTRFGPIFRDPQRLTQQDYLDFLSFKHNCHWTGLERLGRQATEDMDTLKEAITLLVDESKPISERYDTSVSMVRGAGAATITPILLLACPDRYGVWNGTSEPEMRDRGVWPTFTSGASDGEKYEAINSVLLQLAKDLKVDLWTLDALWWLSKLERQNTGHYLGSRDIEIWKMAEQANQTAKQSYGQKVERTIKKKDLRLSKEDLIKHLKELLEETGDRCAISGVVLQYDGPDPQLRPSLDRIDSSGHYEAGNLQVVARFINFWKSDTDDSEFRRLLAIVRGES
;
A
#
# COMPACT_ATOMS: atom_id res chain seq x y z
N GLY A 1 -12.79 4.59 21.89
CA GLY A 1 -13.66 3.46 22.27
C GLY A 1 -14.92 3.45 21.42
N ALA A 2 -16.04 3.97 21.93
CA ALA A 2 -17.37 3.78 21.31
C ALA A 2 -17.64 4.54 19.98
N GLY A 3 -16.95 5.66 19.71
CA GLY A 3 -17.20 6.48 18.51
C GLY A 3 -16.66 5.88 17.20
N ILE A 4 -15.54 5.16 17.26
CA ILE A 4 -14.86 4.59 16.09
C ILE A 4 -15.55 3.29 15.65
N ALA A 5 -15.92 2.43 16.61
CA ALA A 5 -16.76 1.26 16.34
C ALA A 5 -18.10 1.68 15.70
N LYS A 6 -18.67 2.83 16.11
CA LYS A 6 -19.90 3.37 15.51
C LYS A 6 -19.70 3.84 14.06
N ALA A 7 -18.54 4.40 13.70
CA ALA A 7 -18.23 4.79 12.32
C ALA A 7 -18.00 3.59 11.38
N LEU A 8 -17.44 2.49 11.91
CA LEU A 8 -17.35 1.22 11.18
C LEU A 8 -18.74 0.56 11.04
N LEU A 9 -19.55 0.56 12.10
CA LEU A 9 -20.90 -0.02 12.09
C LEU A 9 -21.92 0.80 11.27
N HIS A 10 -21.74 2.12 11.13
CA HIS A 10 -22.68 2.96 10.38
C HIS A 10 -22.60 2.75 8.86
N ASN A 11 -21.45 2.27 8.34
CA ASN A 11 -21.31 1.90 6.93
C ASN A 11 -21.52 0.40 6.68
N VAL A 12 -21.27 -0.47 7.68
CA VAL A 12 -21.40 -1.93 7.53
C VAL A 12 -22.86 -2.44 7.65
N ASN A 13 -23.82 -1.60 8.05
CA ASN A 13 -25.21 -2.04 8.23
C ASN A 13 -26.22 -1.43 7.25
N HIS A 14 -26.44 -2.18 6.17
CA HIS A 14 -27.81 -2.65 5.93
C HIS A 14 -27.96 -4.07 5.33
N ASN A 15 -26.92 -4.86 5.04
CA ASN A 15 -27.16 -6.22 4.50
C ASN A 15 -26.11 -7.34 4.71
N TYR A 16 -24.94 -7.13 5.32
CA TYR A 16 -23.88 -8.16 5.28
C TYR A 16 -23.79 -9.10 6.50
N ALA A 17 -24.10 -8.62 7.72
CA ALA A 17 -23.88 -9.43 8.94
C ALA A 17 -24.92 -10.55 9.16
N THR A 18 -26.06 -10.54 8.46
CA THR A 18 -27.21 -11.42 8.75
C THR A 18 -27.52 -12.48 7.71
N ARG A 19 -26.79 -12.55 6.60
CA ARG A 19 -27.05 -13.56 5.55
C ARG A 19 -25.73 -14.09 4.99
N HIS A 20 -25.35 -15.28 5.46
CA HIS A 20 -24.30 -16.18 4.99
C HIS A 20 -23.50 -15.66 3.77
N SER A 21 -22.40 -14.94 4.05
CA SER A 21 -21.55 -14.31 3.05
C SER A 21 -20.41 -15.26 2.64
N PRO A 22 -20.09 -15.40 1.34
CA PRO A 22 -19.02 -16.25 0.80
C PRO A 22 -17.63 -16.09 1.46
N GLU A 23 -17.39 -15.00 2.19
CA GLU A 23 -16.18 -14.78 2.99
C GLU A 23 -16.00 -15.83 4.10
N SER A 24 -17.08 -16.30 4.74
CA SER A 24 -17.01 -17.37 5.75
C SER A 24 -16.55 -18.72 5.17
N THR A 25 -16.99 -19.02 3.94
CA THR A 25 -16.57 -20.21 3.19
C THR A 25 -15.11 -20.09 2.75
N ASN A 26 -14.69 -18.92 2.27
CA ASN A 26 -13.30 -18.68 1.85
C ASN A 26 -12.33 -18.73 3.04
N ALA A 27 -12.70 -18.12 4.17
CA ALA A 27 -11.95 -18.21 5.43
C ALA A 27 -11.77 -19.66 5.85
N SER A 28 -12.87 -20.44 5.87
CA SER A 28 -12.83 -21.86 6.21
C SER A 28 -11.90 -22.65 5.29
N VAL A 29 -11.92 -22.40 3.98
CA VAL A 29 -11.06 -23.09 3.00
C VAL A 29 -9.58 -22.77 3.25
N ALA A 30 -9.22 -21.49 3.33
CA ALA A 30 -7.84 -21.06 3.50
C ALA A 30 -7.27 -21.49 4.87
N LEU A 31 -8.02 -21.30 5.96
CA LEU A 31 -7.61 -21.70 7.31
C LEU A 31 -7.45 -23.22 7.43
N THR A 32 -8.39 -23.99 6.86
CA THR A 32 -8.30 -25.47 6.89
C THR A 32 -7.12 -25.98 6.09
N ARG A 33 -6.85 -25.36 4.93
CA ARG A 33 -5.78 -25.81 4.04
C ARG A 33 -4.40 -25.41 4.56
N PHE A 34 -4.20 -24.13 4.84
CA PHE A 34 -2.87 -23.58 5.11
C PHE A 34 -2.53 -23.50 6.59
N GLY A 35 -3.52 -23.37 7.47
CA GLY A 35 -3.28 -23.24 8.91
C GLY A 35 -2.51 -24.40 9.54
N PRO A 36 -2.82 -25.68 9.26
CA PRO A 36 -2.02 -26.81 9.74
C PRO A 36 -0.59 -26.81 9.19
N ILE A 37 -0.40 -26.38 7.94
CA ILE A 37 0.91 -26.35 7.28
C ILE A 37 1.82 -25.28 7.92
N PHE A 38 1.28 -24.09 8.19
CA PHE A 38 2.04 -23.02 8.84
C PHE A 38 2.23 -23.24 10.34
N ARG A 39 1.41 -24.08 11.01
CA ARG A 39 1.66 -24.53 12.39
C ARG A 39 2.70 -25.65 12.49
N ASP A 40 2.96 -26.38 11.41
CA ASP A 40 4.03 -27.38 11.32
C ASP A 40 4.90 -27.13 10.06
N PRO A 41 5.71 -26.04 10.05
CA PRO A 41 6.42 -25.59 8.85
C PRO A 41 7.40 -26.61 8.29
N GLN A 42 7.83 -27.59 9.09
CA GLN A 42 8.71 -28.66 8.62
C GLN A 42 8.11 -29.45 7.45
N ARG A 43 6.77 -29.54 7.40
CA ARG A 43 6.02 -30.19 6.32
C ARG A 43 5.74 -29.29 5.12
N LEU A 44 6.02 -27.99 5.21
CA LEU A 44 5.75 -27.02 4.14
C LEU A 44 6.52 -27.41 2.87
N THR A 45 5.80 -27.71 1.79
CA THR A 45 6.43 -27.87 0.48
C THR A 45 6.53 -26.54 -0.24
N GLN A 46 7.39 -26.47 -1.25
CA GLN A 46 7.45 -25.31 -2.15
C GLN A 46 6.08 -25.04 -2.80
N GLN A 47 5.37 -26.10 -3.20
CA GLN A 47 4.06 -25.94 -3.83
C GLN A 47 3.01 -25.40 -2.84
N ASP A 48 3.02 -25.84 -1.59
CA ASP A 48 2.11 -25.32 -0.56
C ASP A 48 2.29 -23.81 -0.37
N TYR A 49 3.53 -23.35 -0.33
CA TYR A 49 3.83 -21.92 -0.21
C TYR A 49 3.43 -21.13 -1.47
N LEU A 50 3.72 -21.65 -2.67
CA LEU A 50 3.30 -21.02 -3.92
C LEU A 50 1.78 -20.95 -4.06
N ASP A 51 1.07 -21.98 -3.59
CA ASP A 51 -0.38 -21.98 -3.55
C ASP A 51 -0.90 -20.95 -2.56
N PHE A 52 -0.29 -20.82 -1.38
CA PHE A 52 -0.62 -19.74 -0.44
C PHE A 52 -0.46 -18.35 -1.09
N LEU A 53 0.60 -18.11 -1.86
CA LEU A 53 0.79 -16.81 -2.53
C LEU A 53 -0.30 -16.54 -3.59
N SER A 54 -0.90 -17.58 -4.16
CA SER A 54 -1.88 -17.45 -5.23
C SER A 54 -3.26 -17.08 -4.71
N PHE A 55 -3.82 -15.98 -5.20
CA PHE A 55 -5.20 -15.59 -4.92
C PHE A 55 -6.22 -16.69 -5.23
N LYS A 56 -5.95 -17.53 -6.25
CA LYS A 56 -6.79 -18.69 -6.61
C LYS A 56 -7.00 -19.65 -5.44
N HIS A 57 -6.04 -19.72 -4.52
CA HIS A 57 -6.01 -20.70 -3.45
C HIS A 57 -6.16 -20.07 -2.07
N ASN A 58 -5.60 -18.88 -1.83
CA ASN A 58 -5.80 -18.16 -0.57
C ASN A 58 -7.14 -17.40 -0.50
N CYS A 59 -7.75 -17.12 -1.65
CA CYS A 59 -9.07 -16.48 -1.80
C CYS A 59 -9.23 -15.11 -1.12
N HIS A 60 -8.13 -14.43 -0.78
CA HIS A 60 -8.16 -13.25 0.08
C HIS A 60 -7.10 -12.21 -0.23
N TRP A 61 -5.82 -12.61 -0.37
CA TRP A 61 -4.72 -11.70 -0.66
C TRP A 61 -4.25 -11.83 -2.12
N THR A 62 -4.17 -10.69 -2.81
CA THR A 62 -3.68 -10.61 -4.20
C THR A 62 -2.26 -10.05 -4.28
N GLY A 63 -1.46 -10.51 -5.25
CA GLY A 63 -0.16 -9.91 -5.58
C GLY A 63 0.97 -10.31 -4.64
N LEU A 64 0.74 -11.27 -3.74
CA LEU A 64 1.78 -11.85 -2.88
C LEU A 64 2.87 -12.51 -3.74
N GLU A 65 2.50 -13.05 -4.89
CA GLU A 65 3.41 -13.74 -5.82
C GLU A 65 4.48 -12.83 -6.44
N ARG A 66 4.31 -11.50 -6.41
CA ARG A 66 5.25 -10.55 -7.05
C ARG A 66 6.63 -10.57 -6.41
N LEU A 67 6.69 -10.64 -5.08
CA LEU A 67 7.93 -10.69 -4.31
C LEU A 67 8.06 -12.01 -3.54
N GLY A 68 6.93 -12.61 -3.11
CA GLY A 68 6.93 -13.79 -2.26
C GLY A 68 7.58 -15.02 -2.88
N ARG A 69 7.60 -15.16 -4.21
CA ARG A 69 8.20 -16.33 -4.89
C ARG A 69 9.70 -16.50 -4.58
N GLN A 70 10.42 -15.40 -4.34
CA GLN A 70 11.85 -15.42 -4.02
C GLN A 70 12.13 -16.20 -2.73
N ALA A 71 11.19 -16.21 -1.78
CA ALA A 71 11.30 -16.98 -0.55
C ALA A 71 11.44 -18.49 -0.81
N THR A 72 11.01 -18.99 -1.98
CA THR A 72 11.11 -20.41 -2.33
C THR A 72 12.46 -20.82 -2.92
N GLU A 73 13.38 -19.87 -3.12
CA GLU A 73 14.75 -20.16 -3.58
C GLU A 73 15.54 -20.93 -2.53
N ASP A 74 15.21 -20.74 -1.25
CA ASP A 74 15.77 -21.47 -0.11
C ASP A 74 14.65 -21.90 0.83
N MET A 75 14.14 -23.11 0.59
CA MET A 75 13.04 -23.68 1.37
C MET A 75 13.43 -24.00 2.81
N ASP A 76 14.70 -24.30 3.09
CA ASP A 76 15.14 -24.63 4.45
C ASP A 76 15.14 -23.36 5.32
N THR A 77 15.70 -22.27 4.80
CA THR A 77 15.64 -20.95 5.45
C THR A 77 14.19 -20.47 5.61
N LEU A 78 13.33 -20.67 4.60
CA LEU A 78 11.90 -20.32 4.71
C LEU A 78 11.20 -21.09 5.83
N LYS A 79 11.42 -22.40 5.92
CA LYS A 79 10.83 -23.24 6.98
C LYS A 79 11.32 -22.83 8.36
N GLU A 80 12.61 -22.53 8.50
CA GLU A 80 13.19 -22.06 9.76
C GLU A 80 12.60 -20.71 10.16
N ALA A 81 12.50 -19.77 9.23
CA ALA A 81 11.93 -18.46 9.46
C ALA A 81 10.45 -18.52 9.88
N ILE A 82 9.64 -19.40 9.26
CA ILE A 82 8.24 -19.61 9.66
C ILE A 82 8.16 -20.34 11.00
N THR A 83 9.05 -21.30 11.27
CA THR A 83 9.11 -22.00 12.56
C THR A 83 9.35 -21.00 13.70
N LEU A 84 10.31 -20.09 13.53
CA LEU A 84 10.56 -19.01 14.47
C LEU A 84 9.36 -18.06 14.58
N LEU A 85 8.74 -17.72 13.45
CA LEU A 85 7.59 -16.82 13.40
C LEU A 85 6.41 -17.31 14.24
N VAL A 86 6.13 -18.62 14.24
CA VAL A 86 4.98 -19.22 14.94
C VAL A 86 5.31 -19.76 16.35
N ASP A 87 6.53 -19.55 16.84
CA ASP A 87 6.97 -20.01 18.16
C ASP A 87 6.35 -19.19 19.31
N GLU A 88 5.23 -19.63 19.83
CA GLU A 88 4.50 -18.90 20.87
C GLU A 88 5.20 -18.83 22.25
N SER A 89 6.39 -19.43 22.40
CA SER A 89 7.21 -19.27 23.60
C SER A 89 7.95 -17.93 23.66
N LYS A 90 8.03 -17.18 22.55
CA LYS A 90 8.75 -15.92 22.44
C LYS A 90 7.84 -14.71 22.14
N PRO A 91 8.25 -13.49 22.52
CA PRO A 91 7.54 -12.27 22.14
C PRO A 91 7.37 -12.16 20.62
N ILE A 92 6.22 -11.64 20.18
CA ILE A 92 5.92 -11.51 18.74
C ILE A 92 6.89 -10.54 18.05
N SER A 93 7.34 -9.50 18.75
CA SER A 93 8.30 -8.53 18.22
C SER A 93 9.62 -9.17 17.80
N GLU A 94 10.24 -9.98 18.68
CA GLU A 94 11.50 -10.70 18.40
C GLU A 94 11.34 -11.69 17.23
N ARG A 95 10.24 -12.46 17.24
CA ARG A 95 9.96 -13.46 16.20
C ARG A 95 9.77 -12.83 14.83
N TYR A 96 9.01 -11.74 14.79
CA TYR A 96 8.72 -11.02 13.57
C TYR A 96 10.01 -10.47 12.95
N ASP A 97 10.82 -9.74 13.72
CA ASP A 97 12.06 -9.14 13.22
C ASP A 97 13.05 -10.21 12.71
N THR A 98 13.20 -11.29 13.48
CA THR A 98 14.09 -12.39 13.11
C THR A 98 13.60 -13.05 11.82
N SER A 99 12.33 -13.43 11.75
CA SER A 99 11.74 -14.11 10.58
C SER A 99 11.84 -13.27 9.30
N VAL A 100 11.49 -11.99 9.36
CA VAL A 100 11.57 -11.07 8.21
C VAL A 100 13.02 -10.87 7.74
N SER A 101 13.99 -10.86 8.66
CA SER A 101 15.41 -10.70 8.30
C SER A 101 15.98 -11.90 7.53
N MET A 102 15.41 -13.09 7.71
CA MET A 102 15.89 -14.34 7.10
C MET A 102 15.43 -14.51 5.65
N VAL A 103 14.21 -14.05 5.32
CA VAL A 103 13.55 -14.40 4.05
C VAL A 103 13.45 -13.21 3.12
N ARG A 104 14.13 -13.29 1.97
CA ARG A 104 13.95 -12.30 0.90
C ARG A 104 12.59 -12.46 0.24
N GLY A 105 11.95 -11.32 -0.03
CA GLY A 105 10.65 -11.29 -0.72
C GLY A 105 9.42 -11.51 0.17
N ALA A 106 9.59 -11.78 1.46
CA ALA A 106 8.50 -11.94 2.43
C ALA A 106 8.55 -10.85 3.52
N GLY A 107 7.93 -9.69 3.24
CA GLY A 107 7.74 -8.62 4.22
C GLY A 107 6.42 -8.75 5.00
N ALA A 108 6.03 -7.68 5.71
CA ALA A 108 4.79 -7.61 6.52
C ALA A 108 3.55 -8.16 5.79
N ALA A 109 3.39 -7.77 4.53
CA ALA A 109 2.26 -8.15 3.68
C ALA A 109 2.19 -9.65 3.33
N THR A 110 3.27 -10.41 3.56
CA THR A 110 3.33 -11.86 3.37
C THR A 110 3.39 -12.60 4.71
N ILE A 111 4.19 -12.10 5.65
CA ILE A 111 4.44 -12.74 6.95
C ILE A 111 3.22 -12.64 7.88
N THR A 112 2.50 -11.52 7.91
CA THR A 112 1.34 -11.37 8.80
C THR A 112 0.10 -12.17 8.34
N PRO A 113 -0.16 -12.40 7.02
CA PRO A 113 -1.08 -13.44 6.58
C PRO A 113 -0.74 -14.86 7.03
N ILE A 114 0.55 -15.23 7.05
CA ILE A 114 1.00 -16.54 7.55
C ILE A 114 0.66 -16.68 9.04
N LEU A 115 0.91 -15.64 9.83
CA LEU A 115 0.53 -15.59 11.25
C LEU A 115 -0.98 -15.71 11.46
N LEU A 116 -1.80 -14.99 10.68
CA LEU A 116 -3.26 -15.12 10.74
C LEU A 116 -3.70 -16.55 10.44
N LEU A 117 -3.14 -17.18 9.40
CA LEU A 117 -3.50 -18.55 9.03
C LEU A 117 -3.08 -19.56 10.11
N ALA A 118 -1.92 -19.37 10.73
CA ALA A 118 -1.41 -20.25 11.77
C ALA A 118 -2.14 -20.09 13.11
N CYS A 119 -2.47 -18.85 13.51
CA CYS A 119 -3.09 -18.49 14.79
C CYS A 119 -4.16 -17.40 14.59
N PRO A 120 -5.35 -17.77 14.05
CA PRO A 120 -6.37 -16.82 13.59
C PRO A 120 -7.03 -16.00 14.70
N ASP A 121 -6.87 -16.40 15.96
CA ASP A 121 -7.39 -15.73 17.14
C ASP A 121 -6.37 -14.77 17.79
N ARG A 122 -5.14 -14.70 17.25
CA ARG A 122 -4.02 -13.98 17.88
C ARG A 122 -3.39 -12.91 17.03
N TYR A 123 -3.38 -13.07 15.70
CA TYR A 123 -2.62 -12.20 14.82
C TYR A 123 -3.45 -11.65 13.66
N GLY A 124 -3.63 -10.34 13.65
CA GLY A 124 -4.18 -9.60 12.53
C GLY A 124 -3.13 -9.29 11.46
N VAL A 125 -3.61 -8.90 10.28
CA VAL A 125 -2.77 -8.66 9.11
C VAL A 125 -2.35 -7.19 9.03
N TRP A 126 -1.05 -6.96 8.92
CA TRP A 126 -0.46 -5.66 8.59
C TRP A 126 0.03 -5.67 7.13
N ASN A 127 -0.66 -4.92 6.28
CA ASN A 127 -0.35 -4.82 4.85
C ASN A 127 -0.70 -3.43 4.31
N GLY A 128 -0.51 -3.23 2.99
CA GLY A 128 -0.84 -1.98 2.30
C GLY A 128 -2.33 -1.65 2.18
N THR A 129 -3.23 -2.48 2.72
CA THR A 129 -4.66 -2.22 2.83
C THR A 129 -5.04 -1.86 4.27
N SER A 130 -4.60 -2.64 5.27
CA SER A 130 -4.95 -2.38 6.68
C SER A 130 -4.30 -1.11 7.23
N GLU A 131 -3.04 -0.82 6.88
CA GLU A 131 -2.37 0.39 7.39
C GLU A 131 -3.06 1.70 6.98
N PRO A 132 -3.33 1.97 5.68
CA PRO A 132 -4.04 3.17 5.28
C PRO A 132 -5.43 3.27 5.92
N GLU A 133 -6.19 2.18 5.98
CA GLU A 133 -7.53 2.19 6.59
C GLU A 133 -7.47 2.50 8.09
N MET A 134 -6.47 1.97 8.81
CA MET A 134 -6.26 2.28 10.22
C MET A 134 -5.86 3.76 10.43
N ARG A 135 -5.02 4.32 9.55
CA ARG A 135 -4.62 5.74 9.60
C ARG A 135 -5.81 6.66 9.34
N ASP A 136 -6.54 6.43 8.25
CA ASP A 136 -7.72 7.20 7.87
C ASP A 136 -8.77 7.26 9.00
N ARG A 137 -8.89 6.16 9.74
CA ARG A 137 -9.88 6.01 10.81
C ARG A 137 -9.37 6.47 12.18
N GLY A 138 -8.15 7.00 12.24
CA GLY A 138 -7.55 7.50 13.48
C GLY A 138 -7.28 6.41 14.53
N VAL A 139 -7.12 5.16 14.11
CA VAL A 139 -6.81 4.01 14.99
C VAL A 139 -5.37 3.54 14.86
N TRP A 140 -4.59 4.13 13.96
CA TRP A 140 -3.17 3.81 13.83
C TRP A 140 -2.40 4.10 15.13
N PRO A 141 -1.63 3.14 15.68
CA PRO A 141 -0.94 3.33 16.94
C PRO A 141 0.22 4.31 16.82
N THR A 142 0.59 4.90 17.96
CA THR A 142 1.83 5.66 18.11
C THR A 142 2.98 4.72 18.47
N PHE A 143 4.16 4.97 17.92
CA PHE A 143 5.36 4.17 18.18
C PHE A 143 6.40 4.97 18.95
N THR A 144 7.20 4.27 19.75
CA THR A 144 8.40 4.84 20.35
C THR A 144 9.44 5.15 19.28
N SER A 145 10.25 6.19 19.52
CA SER A 145 11.35 6.51 18.62
C SER A 145 12.36 5.36 18.58
N GLY A 146 12.70 4.90 17.37
CA GLY A 146 13.63 3.79 17.18
C GLY A 146 12.98 2.40 17.27
N ALA A 147 11.65 2.30 17.37
CA ALA A 147 10.97 1.02 17.41
C ALA A 147 11.30 0.13 16.19
N SER A 148 11.55 -1.15 16.45
CA SER A 148 11.72 -2.16 15.41
C SER A 148 10.40 -2.41 14.66
N ASP A 149 10.45 -3.12 13.54
CA ASP A 149 9.23 -3.45 12.81
C ASP A 149 8.38 -4.49 13.57
N GLY A 150 9.01 -5.38 14.33
CA GLY A 150 8.35 -6.29 15.26
C GLY A 150 7.63 -5.57 16.40
N GLU A 151 8.27 -4.56 17.02
CA GLU A 151 7.62 -3.73 18.05
C GLU A 151 6.44 -2.92 17.48
N LYS A 152 6.58 -2.40 16.25
CA LYS A 152 5.46 -1.76 15.55
C LYS A 152 4.35 -2.76 15.29
N TYR A 153 4.67 -3.95 14.81
CA TYR A 153 3.68 -4.99 14.54
C TYR A 153 2.95 -5.42 15.81
N GLU A 154 3.64 -5.57 16.94
CA GLU A 154 3.02 -5.89 18.23
C GLU A 154 1.98 -4.82 18.64
N ALA A 155 2.32 -3.54 18.50
CA ALA A 155 1.40 -2.43 18.77
C ALA A 155 0.22 -2.40 17.78
N ILE A 156 0.47 -2.61 16.49
CA ILE A 156 -0.57 -2.70 15.45
C ILE A 156 -1.52 -3.86 15.74
N ASN A 157 -0.97 -5.04 16.06
CA ASN A 157 -1.74 -6.24 16.34
C ASN A 157 -2.65 -6.08 17.57
N SER A 158 -2.15 -5.39 18.60
CA SER A 158 -2.95 -5.05 19.78
C SER A 158 -4.19 -4.20 19.41
N VAL A 159 -4.03 -3.24 18.49
CA VAL A 159 -5.17 -2.46 17.98
C VAL A 159 -6.11 -3.34 17.15
N LEU A 160 -5.59 -4.20 16.26
CA LEU A 160 -6.41 -5.10 15.45
C LEU A 160 -7.25 -6.06 16.30
N LEU A 161 -6.67 -6.63 17.36
CA LEU A 161 -7.38 -7.46 18.34
C LEU A 161 -8.49 -6.70 19.04
N GLN A 162 -8.22 -5.45 19.47
CA GLN A 162 -9.23 -4.61 20.10
C GLN A 162 -10.36 -4.26 19.13
N LEU A 163 -10.05 -3.97 17.86
CA LEU A 163 -11.04 -3.68 16.82
C LEU A 163 -11.90 -4.91 16.52
N ALA A 164 -11.30 -6.09 16.36
CA ALA A 164 -12.02 -7.35 16.16
C ALA A 164 -13.02 -7.59 17.30
N LYS A 165 -12.57 -7.41 18.55
CA LYS A 165 -13.40 -7.51 19.76
C LYS A 165 -14.55 -6.50 19.77
N ASP A 166 -14.26 -5.23 19.49
CA ASP A 166 -15.24 -4.14 19.51
C ASP A 166 -16.32 -4.31 18.43
N LEU A 167 -15.92 -4.80 17.25
CA LEU A 167 -16.81 -5.09 16.12
C LEU A 167 -17.51 -6.45 16.24
N LYS A 168 -17.07 -7.31 17.16
CA LYS A 168 -17.52 -8.70 17.33
C LYS A 168 -17.34 -9.54 16.07
N VAL A 169 -16.19 -9.39 15.43
CA VAL A 169 -15.76 -10.19 14.26
C VAL A 169 -14.43 -10.86 14.57
N ASP A 170 -14.10 -11.94 13.85
CA ASP A 170 -12.76 -12.51 13.91
C ASP A 170 -11.75 -11.69 13.07
N LEU A 171 -10.45 -12.00 13.21
CA LEU A 171 -9.38 -11.25 12.56
C LEU A 171 -9.32 -11.45 11.04
N TRP A 172 -9.80 -12.60 10.53
CA TRP A 172 -9.94 -12.83 9.09
C TRP A 172 -11.01 -11.92 8.51
N THR A 173 -12.18 -11.91 9.16
CA THR A 173 -13.29 -11.03 8.81
C THR A 173 -12.88 -9.56 8.94
N LEU A 174 -12.11 -9.18 9.96
CA LEU A 174 -11.56 -7.83 10.07
C LEU A 174 -10.66 -7.47 8.88
N ASP A 175 -9.78 -8.37 8.44
CA ASP A 175 -8.93 -8.13 7.26
C ASP A 175 -9.76 -8.04 5.97
N ALA A 176 -10.82 -8.84 5.84
CA ALA A 176 -11.79 -8.75 4.74
C ALA A 176 -12.52 -7.39 4.73
N LEU A 177 -12.91 -6.89 5.90
CA LEU A 177 -13.61 -5.61 6.04
C LEU A 177 -12.75 -4.42 5.58
N TRP A 178 -11.42 -4.49 5.69
CA TRP A 178 -10.56 -3.47 5.09
C TRP A 178 -10.68 -3.42 3.57
N TRP A 179 -10.78 -4.59 2.93
CA TRP A 179 -11.05 -4.69 1.50
C TRP A 179 -12.46 -4.25 1.13
N LEU A 180 -13.48 -4.62 1.91
CA LEU A 180 -14.84 -4.16 1.67
C LEU A 180 -14.95 -2.64 1.79
N SER A 181 -14.34 -2.03 2.82
CA SER A 181 -14.25 -0.57 2.96
C SER A 181 -13.61 0.08 1.73
N LYS A 182 -12.49 -0.50 1.26
CA LYS A 182 -11.80 -0.06 0.05
C LYS A 182 -12.66 -0.22 -1.21
N LEU A 183 -13.40 -1.32 -1.34
CA LEU A 183 -14.27 -1.63 -2.48
C LEU A 183 -15.58 -0.82 -2.46
N GLU A 184 -16.20 -0.60 -1.31
CA GLU A 184 -17.38 0.25 -1.14
C GLU A 184 -17.04 1.70 -1.49
N ARG A 185 -15.86 2.18 -1.10
CA ARG A 185 -15.35 3.49 -1.55
C ARG A 185 -15.15 3.53 -3.07
N GLN A 186 -14.82 2.41 -3.70
CA GLN A 186 -14.74 2.30 -5.17
C GLN A 186 -16.12 2.17 -5.85
N ASN A 187 -17.10 1.54 -5.21
CA ASN A 187 -18.40 1.17 -5.81
C ASN A 187 -19.54 2.16 -5.53
N THR A 188 -19.53 2.90 -4.42
CA THR A 188 -20.63 3.82 -4.02
C THR A 188 -20.64 5.15 -4.77
N GLY A 189 -19.83 5.31 -5.81
CA GLY A 189 -19.76 6.59 -6.54
C GLY A 189 -19.21 7.73 -5.69
N HIS A 190 -18.54 7.43 -4.57
CA HIS A 190 -17.53 8.33 -4.00
C HIS A 190 -16.33 8.39 -4.94
N TYR A 191 -16.56 8.97 -6.11
CA TYR A 191 -15.50 9.45 -6.95
C TYR A 191 -14.80 10.59 -6.21
N LEU A 192 -13.67 10.23 -5.65
CA LEU A 192 -12.44 10.62 -6.33
C LEU A 192 -12.53 10.15 -7.80
N GLY A 193 -12.89 11.04 -8.75
CA GLY A 193 -13.00 10.91 -10.22
C GLY A 193 -11.89 10.07 -10.87
N SER A 194 -11.99 9.72 -12.17
CA SER A 194 -10.80 9.30 -12.93
C SER A 194 -9.65 10.30 -12.71
N ARG A 195 -10.01 11.58 -12.60
CA ARG A 195 -9.19 12.69 -12.08
C ARG A 195 -8.45 12.37 -10.79
N ASP A 196 -9.17 12.01 -9.75
CA ASP A 196 -8.60 11.82 -8.43
C ASP A 196 -7.87 10.48 -8.25
N ILE A 197 -8.24 9.43 -9.02
CA ILE A 197 -7.45 8.18 -9.08
C ILE A 197 -6.04 8.49 -9.57
N GLU A 198 -5.92 9.31 -10.60
CA GLU A 198 -4.60 9.71 -11.10
C GLU A 198 -3.88 10.66 -10.13
N ILE A 199 -4.60 11.54 -9.41
CA ILE A 199 -4.02 12.34 -8.30
C ILE A 199 -3.41 11.44 -7.22
N TRP A 200 -4.14 10.42 -6.79
CA TRP A 200 -3.65 9.49 -5.77
C TRP A 200 -2.40 8.73 -6.25
N LYS A 201 -2.39 8.26 -7.51
CA LYS A 201 -1.21 7.60 -8.12
C LYS A 201 -0.01 8.53 -8.19
N MET A 202 -0.22 9.81 -8.55
CA MET A 202 0.84 10.81 -8.58
C MET A 202 1.45 11.03 -7.19
N ALA A 203 0.61 11.16 -6.15
CA ALA A 203 1.08 11.33 -4.78
C ALA A 203 1.84 10.10 -4.25
N GLU A 204 1.34 8.90 -4.54
CA GLU A 204 2.00 7.64 -4.15
C GLU A 204 3.37 7.48 -4.82
N GLN A 205 3.46 7.75 -6.12
CA GLN A 205 4.72 7.69 -6.87
C GLN A 205 5.75 8.71 -6.34
N ALA A 206 5.32 9.92 -6.01
CA ALA A 206 6.19 10.95 -5.43
C ALA A 206 6.78 10.50 -4.08
N ASN A 207 5.93 9.93 -3.22
CA ASN A 207 6.32 9.42 -1.91
C ASN A 207 7.34 8.26 -2.03
N GLN A 208 7.09 7.31 -2.93
CA GLN A 208 8.03 6.22 -3.21
C GLN A 208 9.37 6.73 -3.76
N THR A 209 9.34 7.70 -4.68
CA THR A 209 10.55 8.29 -5.28
C THR A 209 11.40 9.05 -4.25
N ALA A 210 10.75 9.78 -3.33
CA ALA A 210 11.43 10.44 -2.23
C ALA A 210 12.08 9.43 -1.27
N LYS A 211 11.36 8.35 -0.90
CA LYS A 211 11.88 7.28 -0.03
C LYS A 211 13.05 6.52 -0.65
N GLN A 212 12.99 6.19 -1.95
CA GLN A 212 14.07 5.50 -2.67
C GLN A 212 15.35 6.35 -2.77
N SER A 213 15.20 7.68 -2.80
CA SER A 213 16.34 8.61 -2.79
C SER A 213 17.09 8.62 -1.44
N TYR A 214 16.50 8.05 -0.37
CA TYR A 214 17.04 8.04 0.98
C TYR A 214 18.00 6.86 1.27
N GLY A 215 18.27 5.96 0.31
CA GLY A 215 18.93 4.68 0.62
C GLY A 215 19.88 4.07 -0.41
N GLN A 216 20.21 4.73 -1.54
CA GLN A 216 21.11 4.12 -2.53
C GLN A 216 22.52 4.76 -2.53
N LYS A 217 23.50 3.98 -2.04
CA LYS A 217 24.93 4.16 -2.37
C LYS A 217 25.19 3.51 -3.73
N VAL A 218 24.97 4.25 -4.81
CA VAL A 218 25.60 3.99 -6.11
C VAL A 218 26.18 5.33 -6.56
N GLU A 219 27.43 5.34 -7.03
CA GLU A 219 28.17 6.52 -7.49
C GLU A 219 27.45 7.21 -8.67
N ARG A 220 26.44 8.01 -8.32
CA ARG A 220 25.92 9.11 -9.11
C ARG A 220 25.58 10.16 -8.06
N THR A 221 26.03 11.39 -8.21
CA THR A 221 25.72 12.48 -7.27
C THR A 221 24.22 12.77 -7.35
N ILE A 222 23.40 11.97 -6.67
CA ILE A 222 21.95 12.11 -6.64
C ILE A 222 21.62 13.04 -5.48
N LYS A 223 21.11 14.22 -5.84
CA LYS A 223 20.67 15.28 -4.92
C LYS A 223 19.56 14.73 -4.00
N LYS A 224 19.65 15.04 -2.71
CA LYS A 224 18.67 14.65 -1.68
C LYS A 224 17.28 15.19 -2.06
N LYS A 225 16.30 14.32 -2.28
CA LYS A 225 14.91 14.69 -2.63
C LYS A 225 14.00 14.36 -1.45
N ASP A 226 13.88 15.28 -0.50
CA ASP A 226 13.00 15.14 0.66
C ASP A 226 11.53 15.44 0.30
N LEU A 227 10.59 14.77 0.97
CA LEU A 227 9.16 15.04 0.87
C LEU A 227 8.77 15.95 2.04
N ARG A 228 8.55 17.24 1.79
CA ARG A 228 8.23 18.21 2.86
C ARG A 228 6.73 18.37 3.12
N LEU A 229 5.91 17.60 2.42
CA LEU A 229 4.46 17.57 2.53
C LEU A 229 4.02 16.19 3.02
N SER A 230 2.96 16.13 3.84
CA SER A 230 2.27 14.86 4.09
C SER A 230 1.63 14.34 2.80
N LYS A 231 1.28 13.05 2.73
CA LYS A 231 0.62 12.48 1.55
C LYS A 231 -0.73 13.17 1.31
N GLU A 232 -1.43 13.49 2.38
CA GLU A 232 -2.72 14.16 2.40
C GLU A 232 -2.60 15.60 1.87
N ASP A 233 -1.57 16.34 2.32
CA ASP A 233 -1.29 17.69 1.83
C ASP A 233 -0.88 17.70 0.36
N LEU A 234 -0.12 16.68 -0.07
CA LEU A 234 0.25 16.52 -1.47
C LEU A 234 -0.98 16.24 -2.35
N ILE A 235 -1.89 15.36 -1.91
CA ILE A 235 -3.16 15.09 -2.63
C ILE A 235 -3.99 16.37 -2.75
N LYS A 236 -4.11 17.14 -1.66
CA LYS A 236 -4.83 18.41 -1.66
C LYS A 236 -4.21 19.40 -2.65
N HIS A 237 -2.89 19.56 -2.60
CA HIS A 237 -2.17 20.48 -3.48
C HIS A 237 -2.26 20.07 -4.97
N LEU A 238 -2.22 18.78 -5.29
CA LEU A 238 -2.41 18.29 -6.67
C LEU A 238 -3.81 18.59 -7.22
N LYS A 239 -4.84 18.57 -6.37
CA LYS A 239 -6.21 18.97 -6.76
C LYS A 239 -6.26 20.44 -7.12
N GLU A 240 -5.66 21.28 -6.28
CA GLU A 240 -5.55 22.74 -6.49
C GLU A 240 -4.84 23.04 -7.82
N LEU A 241 -3.68 22.43 -8.07
CA LEU A 241 -2.94 22.59 -9.33
C LEU A 241 -3.75 22.22 -10.57
N LEU A 242 -4.47 21.09 -10.53
CA LEU A 242 -5.28 20.64 -11.65
C LEU A 242 -6.54 21.50 -11.85
N GLU A 243 -7.10 22.07 -10.79
CA GLU A 243 -8.22 23.02 -10.86
C GLU A 243 -7.77 24.35 -11.46
N GLU A 244 -6.63 24.87 -11.02
CA GLU A 244 -6.03 26.11 -11.55
C GLU A 244 -5.73 26.02 -13.05
N THR A 245 -5.24 24.86 -13.52
CA THR A 245 -4.96 24.67 -14.95
C THR A 245 -6.18 24.23 -15.77
N GLY A 246 -7.34 23.99 -15.14
CA GLY A 246 -8.53 23.48 -15.80
C GLY A 246 -8.30 22.11 -16.46
N ASP A 247 -7.64 21.20 -15.74
CA ASP A 247 -7.27 19.85 -16.20
C ASP A 247 -6.39 19.85 -17.47
N ARG A 248 -5.53 20.85 -17.60
CA ARG A 248 -4.55 20.95 -18.70
C ARG A 248 -3.12 20.77 -18.18
N CYS A 249 -2.28 20.24 -19.05
CA CYS A 249 -0.84 20.16 -18.81
C CYS A 249 -0.26 21.56 -18.58
N ALA A 250 0.40 21.79 -17.44
CA ALA A 250 0.93 23.09 -17.07
C ALA A 250 1.98 23.66 -18.05
N ILE A 251 2.66 22.79 -18.81
CA ILE A 251 3.67 23.19 -19.80
C ILE A 251 3.05 23.36 -21.19
N SER A 252 2.30 22.35 -21.66
CA SER A 252 1.84 22.30 -23.05
C SER A 252 0.41 22.82 -23.23
N GLY A 253 -0.39 22.95 -22.18
CA GLY A 253 -1.82 23.29 -22.29
C GLY A 253 -2.70 22.20 -22.90
N VAL A 254 -2.13 21.04 -23.24
CA VAL A 254 -2.90 19.89 -23.76
C VAL A 254 -3.88 19.42 -22.70
N VAL A 255 -5.06 18.99 -23.12
CA VAL A 255 -6.09 18.45 -22.21
C VAL A 255 -5.59 17.11 -21.65
N LEU A 256 -5.58 16.99 -20.33
CA LEU A 256 -5.20 15.76 -19.65
C LEU A 256 -6.35 14.75 -19.74
N GLN A 257 -6.00 13.49 -20.01
CA GLN A 257 -6.98 12.40 -20.11
C GLN A 257 -6.79 11.45 -18.94
N TYR A 258 -7.78 11.39 -18.05
CA TYR A 258 -7.69 10.59 -16.85
C TYR A 258 -8.03 9.10 -17.07
N ASP A 259 -8.99 8.85 -17.97
CA ASP A 259 -9.49 7.53 -18.37
C ASP A 259 -9.41 7.31 -19.89
N GLY A 260 -8.72 8.19 -20.60
CA GLY A 260 -8.55 8.11 -22.04
C GLY A 260 -7.69 6.92 -22.50
N PRO A 261 -7.82 6.55 -23.79
CA PRO A 261 -7.14 5.40 -24.37
C PRO A 261 -5.63 5.60 -24.52
N ASP A 262 -5.15 6.84 -24.51
CA ASP A 262 -3.72 7.16 -24.62
C ASP A 262 -3.10 7.40 -23.23
N PRO A 263 -2.28 6.46 -22.71
CA PRO A 263 -1.63 6.64 -21.42
C PRO A 263 -0.67 7.83 -21.39
N GLN A 264 -0.19 8.31 -22.54
CA GLN A 264 0.74 9.45 -22.62
C GLN A 264 0.07 10.78 -22.23
N LEU A 265 -1.25 10.89 -22.43
CA LEU A 265 -2.03 12.08 -22.09
C LEU A 265 -2.51 12.10 -20.64
N ARG A 266 -2.20 11.06 -19.86
CA ARG A 266 -2.49 11.04 -18.42
C ARG A 266 -1.67 12.09 -17.67
N PRO A 267 -2.19 12.61 -16.55
CA PRO A 267 -1.42 13.50 -15.69
C PRO A 267 -0.19 12.77 -15.11
N SER A 268 0.82 13.57 -14.83
CA SER A 268 2.10 13.18 -14.26
C SER A 268 2.61 14.33 -13.42
N LEU A 269 3.12 14.03 -12.23
CA LEU A 269 3.69 15.04 -11.36
C LEU A 269 5.12 15.35 -11.79
N ASP A 270 5.38 16.61 -12.09
CA ASP A 270 6.70 17.13 -12.44
C ASP A 270 7.16 18.17 -11.40
N ARG A 271 8.48 18.31 -11.27
CA ARG A 271 9.10 19.37 -10.48
C ARG A 271 9.52 20.49 -11.41
N ILE A 272 9.20 21.73 -11.05
CA ILE A 272 9.65 22.92 -11.81
C ILE A 272 11.19 22.97 -11.77
N ASP A 273 11.76 22.98 -10.56
CA ASP A 273 13.18 22.70 -10.31
C ASP A 273 13.39 21.22 -9.96
N SER A 274 13.94 20.48 -10.93
CA SER A 274 14.32 19.07 -10.80
C SER A 274 15.38 18.80 -9.72
N SER A 275 16.12 19.83 -9.30
CA SER A 275 17.11 19.78 -8.20
C SER A 275 16.51 20.04 -6.82
N GLY A 276 15.30 20.59 -6.76
CA GLY A 276 14.57 20.91 -5.54
C GLY A 276 13.78 19.73 -4.95
N HIS A 277 13.06 20.01 -3.87
CA HIS A 277 12.25 19.03 -3.13
C HIS A 277 10.80 18.96 -3.63
N TYR A 278 10.05 17.96 -3.16
CA TYR A 278 8.59 17.92 -3.34
C TYR A 278 7.94 18.87 -2.32
N GLU A 279 7.73 20.12 -2.72
CA GLU A 279 7.13 21.18 -1.92
C GLU A 279 6.18 22.02 -2.79
N ALA A 280 5.18 22.66 -2.18
CA ALA A 280 4.05 23.27 -2.90
C ALA A 280 4.47 24.32 -3.95
N GLY A 281 5.59 25.02 -3.75
CA GLY A 281 6.11 26.00 -4.71
C GLY A 281 6.90 25.42 -5.89
N ASN A 282 7.16 24.11 -5.89
CA ASN A 282 8.05 23.45 -6.86
C ASN A 282 7.36 22.34 -7.67
N LEU A 283 6.04 22.24 -7.62
CA LEU A 283 5.28 21.16 -8.25
C LEU A 283 4.36 21.69 -9.35
N GLN A 284 4.23 20.89 -10.41
CA GLN A 284 3.28 21.13 -11.48
C GLN A 284 2.74 19.81 -12.03
N VAL A 285 1.54 19.82 -12.60
CA VAL A 285 0.95 18.63 -13.24
C VAL A 285 1.03 18.78 -14.76
N VAL A 286 1.66 17.81 -15.39
CA VAL A 286 1.92 17.77 -16.84
C VAL A 286 1.43 16.47 -17.45
N ALA A 287 1.34 16.37 -18.77
CA ALA A 287 1.09 15.10 -19.43
C ALA A 287 2.31 14.17 -19.29
N ARG A 288 2.11 12.85 -19.22
CA ARG A 288 3.23 11.89 -19.07
C ARG A 288 4.30 12.01 -20.14
N PHE A 289 3.92 12.21 -21.41
CA PHE A 289 4.92 12.40 -22.47
C PHE A 289 5.72 13.70 -22.30
N ILE A 290 5.09 14.76 -21.79
CA ILE A 290 5.77 16.04 -21.53
C ILE A 290 6.77 15.88 -20.39
N ASN A 291 6.39 15.19 -19.31
CA ASN A 291 7.33 14.90 -18.22
C ASN A 291 8.53 14.08 -18.72
N PHE A 292 8.27 13.09 -19.58
CA PHE A 292 9.31 12.28 -20.20
C PHE A 292 10.24 13.10 -21.11
N TRP A 293 9.70 14.03 -21.92
CA TRP A 293 10.50 14.89 -22.81
C TRP A 293 11.30 15.95 -22.04
N LYS A 294 10.71 16.54 -21.00
CA LYS A 294 11.40 17.51 -20.15
C LYS A 294 12.56 16.85 -19.40
N SER A 295 12.33 15.67 -18.82
CA SER A 295 13.34 14.93 -18.05
C SER A 295 13.99 15.81 -16.98
N ASP A 296 15.29 16.14 -17.12
CA ASP A 296 16.08 16.99 -16.25
C ASP A 296 16.37 18.38 -16.84
N THR A 297 15.81 18.67 -18.02
CA THR A 297 15.86 20.00 -18.63
C THR A 297 15.17 21.03 -17.75
N ASP A 298 15.76 22.23 -17.66
CA ASP A 298 15.16 23.36 -16.97
C ASP A 298 13.78 23.71 -17.56
N ASP A 299 12.82 24.01 -16.68
CA ASP A 299 11.43 24.26 -17.08
C ASP A 299 11.29 25.45 -18.04
N SER A 300 12.04 26.53 -17.81
CA SER A 300 11.98 27.74 -18.64
C SER A 300 12.56 27.49 -20.03
N GLU A 301 13.67 26.73 -20.11
CA GLU A 301 14.29 26.36 -21.37
C GLU A 301 13.41 25.39 -22.17
N PHE A 302 12.79 24.42 -21.50
CA PHE A 302 11.88 23.48 -22.17
C PHE A 302 10.65 24.21 -22.74
N ARG A 303 10.07 25.15 -21.99
CA ARG A 303 8.97 26.00 -22.49
C ARG A 303 9.37 26.82 -23.70
N ARG A 304 10.58 27.41 -23.70
CA ARG A 304 11.14 28.15 -24.84
C ARG A 304 11.27 27.25 -26.08
N LEU A 305 11.82 26.05 -25.93
CA LEU A 305 11.96 25.09 -27.03
C LEU A 305 10.60 24.63 -27.56
N LEU A 306 9.62 24.41 -26.68
CA LEU A 306 8.27 24.01 -27.07
C LEU A 306 7.54 25.12 -27.85
N ALA A 307 7.74 26.39 -27.49
CA ALA A 307 7.20 27.53 -28.24
C ALA A 307 7.74 27.59 -29.68
N ILE A 308 9.04 27.34 -29.85
CA ILE A 308 9.67 27.24 -31.18
C ILE A 308 9.02 26.11 -32.00
N VAL A 309 8.80 24.94 -31.41
CA VAL A 309 8.14 23.81 -32.09
C VAL A 309 6.71 24.15 -32.53
N ARG A 310 6.02 25.04 -31.81
CA ARG A 310 4.66 25.50 -32.13
C ARG A 310 4.61 26.62 -33.15
N GLY A 311 5.76 27.17 -33.54
CA GLY A 311 5.82 28.38 -34.37
C GLY A 311 5.39 29.65 -33.62
N GLU A 312 5.44 29.62 -32.28
CA GLU A 312 5.22 30.75 -31.39
C GLU A 312 6.57 31.46 -31.19
N SER A 313 7.00 32.24 -32.18
CA SER A 313 8.21 33.06 -32.14
C SER A 313 7.90 34.53 -32.36
#